data_AF-A0A1E5UWI6-F1
#
_entry.id   AF-A0A1E5UWI6-F1
#
_cell.length_a   1.000
_cell.length_b   1.000
_cell.length_c   1.000
_cell.angle_alpha   90.00
_cell.angle_beta   90.00
_cell.angle_gamma   90.00
#
_symmetry.space_group_name_H-M   'P 1'
#
loop_
_entity.id
_entity.type
_entity.pdbx_description
1 polymer ?
#
loop_
_entity_poly.entity_id
_entity_poly.type
_entity_poly.pdbx_seq_one_letter_code
_entity_poly.pdbx_strand_id
1 'polypeptide(L)'
;MQFTTMSVGPYSSCSFSMVNCDNAIVWRTLSSIRGEPSASCSCSFCSSSSSCSSSSLGGRPSTQHHAPPVLHAHDTVTPSPGSPATAVLVAKATKPPAGSPSFGDTYVIDDPLTEGPSAASPVVGRAQGFYIVASLSTNIVLHLSADFVFTSGKHNGSSVVVLARDAILDAVRELPVLGGTGMFRGATGYGLLKTQTINITTKNAVLQIDMYLTVKP
;
A
#
# COMPACT_ATOMS: atom_id res chain seq x y z
N MET A 1 12.02 23.59 9.98
CA MET A 1 12.85 22.67 9.18
C MET A 1 13.92 22.11 10.10
N GLN A 2 13.92 20.80 10.32
CA GLN A 2 14.94 20.14 11.12
C GLN A 2 15.94 19.50 10.15
N PHE A 3 17.19 19.94 10.21
CA PHE A 3 18.26 19.38 9.38
C PHE A 3 18.86 18.19 10.13
N THR A 4 18.72 16.99 9.57
CA THR A 4 19.44 15.81 10.07
C THR A 4 20.66 15.60 9.19
N THR A 5 21.84 15.90 9.73
CA THR A 5 23.12 15.57 9.09
C THR A 5 23.54 14.16 9.49
N MET A 6 23.76 13.27 8.52
CA MET A 6 24.49 12.02 8.74
C MET A 6 25.92 12.18 8.20
N SER A 7 26.91 11.92 9.07
CA SER A 7 28.32 11.91 8.70
C SER A 7 28.66 10.56 8.06
N VAL A 8 29.23 10.58 6.85
CA VAL A 8 29.66 9.37 6.12
C VAL A 8 31.19 9.42 5.96
N GLY A 9 31.90 9.44 7.09
CA GLY A 9 33.35 9.38 7.12
C GLY A 9 34.06 10.74 7.01
N PRO A 10 35.40 10.76 7.07
CA PRO A 10 36.18 11.95 7.42
C PRO A 10 36.26 13.05 6.33
N TYR A 11 35.70 12.83 5.13
CA TYR A 11 35.84 13.76 3.99
C TYR A 11 34.55 14.06 3.21
N SER A 12 33.38 13.67 3.72
CA SER A 12 32.11 13.96 3.03
C SER A 12 30.98 14.25 4.02
N SER A 13 30.36 15.41 3.82
CA SER A 13 29.10 15.80 4.46
C SER A 13 28.01 15.87 3.40
N CYS A 14 26.98 15.05 3.51
CA CYS A 14 25.77 15.17 2.68
C CYS A 14 24.73 15.98 3.45
N SER A 15 24.26 17.08 2.85
CA SER A 15 23.16 17.88 3.39
C SER A 15 21.91 17.63 2.56
N PHE A 16 20.81 17.25 3.22
CA PHE A 16 19.51 17.08 2.59
C PHE A 16 18.62 18.27 2.95
N SER A 17 17.93 18.84 1.96
CA SER A 17 16.91 19.86 2.16
C SER A 17 15.58 19.37 1.61
N MET A 18 14.54 19.37 2.45
CA MET A 18 13.17 19.11 2.02
C MET A 18 12.63 20.36 1.33
N VAL A 19 12.30 20.23 0.04
CA VAL A 19 11.60 21.30 -0.70
C VAL A 19 10.21 20.81 -0.99
N ASN A 20 9.21 21.57 -0.54
CA ASN A 20 7.80 21.28 -0.81
C ASN A 20 7.48 21.83 -2.21
N CYS A 21 7.25 20.96 -3.18
CA CYS A 21 6.75 21.34 -4.50
C CYS A 21 5.44 20.59 -4.73
N ASP A 22 4.34 21.33 -4.84
CA ASP A 22 2.99 20.91 -5.26
C ASP A 22 2.74 19.39 -5.19
N ASN A 23 2.50 18.91 -3.96
CA ASN A 23 2.09 17.54 -3.63
C ASN A 23 3.06 16.40 -4.01
N ALA A 24 4.34 16.69 -4.27
CA ALA A 24 5.37 15.66 -4.43
C ALA A 24 6.54 15.88 -3.47
N ILE A 25 6.85 14.87 -2.65
CA ILE A 25 8.10 14.82 -1.90
C ILE A 25 9.17 14.32 -2.86
N VAL A 26 10.04 15.23 -3.30
CA VAL A 26 11.17 14.91 -4.18
C VAL A 26 12.47 14.93 -3.38
N TRP A 27 13.17 13.81 -3.35
CA TRP A 27 14.54 13.75 -2.82
C TRP A 27 15.51 14.30 -3.86
N ARG A 28 16.09 15.47 -3.61
CA ARG A 28 17.20 16.00 -4.41
C ARG A 28 18.52 15.71 -3.73
N THR A 29 19.43 15.07 -4.45
CA THR A 29 20.86 15.02 -4.10
C THR A 29 21.49 16.34 -4.51
N LEU A 30 22.05 17.09 -3.56
CA LEU A 30 22.96 18.20 -3.84
C LEU A 30 24.39 17.66 -3.77
N SER A 31 25.10 17.60 -4.89
CA SER A 31 26.55 17.37 -4.89
C SER A 31 27.28 18.68 -4.59
N SER A 32 28.40 18.61 -3.86
CA SER A 32 29.29 19.76 -3.62
C SER A 32 30.69 19.50 -4.18
N ILE A 33 31.09 20.39 -5.12
CA ILE A 33 32.37 21.12 -5.27
C ILE A 33 33.63 20.43 -4.68
N ARG A 34 34.74 20.12 -5.37
CA ARG A 34 35.38 20.60 -6.62
C ARG A 34 36.39 19.52 -7.11
N GLY A 35 36.59 19.37 -8.42
CA GLY A 35 37.83 18.84 -9.00
C GLY A 35 37.69 17.67 -9.98
N GLU A 36 37.11 17.91 -11.16
CA GLU A 36 37.47 17.30 -12.47
C GLU A 36 36.44 17.76 -13.53
N PRO A 37 36.86 18.12 -14.77
CA PRO A 37 35.99 18.78 -15.74
C PRO A 37 35.39 17.80 -16.76
N SER A 38 34.42 16.97 -16.38
CA SER A 38 33.48 16.35 -17.35
C SER A 38 32.38 15.55 -16.67
N ALA A 39 31.32 16.21 -16.22
CA ALA A 39 30.02 15.56 -16.03
C ALA A 39 28.91 16.60 -16.25
N SER A 40 28.50 16.75 -17.51
CA SER A 40 27.31 17.52 -17.86
C SER A 40 26.07 16.75 -17.39
N CYS A 41 25.55 17.05 -16.20
CA CYS A 41 24.20 16.65 -15.82
C CYS A 41 23.21 17.62 -16.47
N SER A 42 22.63 17.22 -17.60
CA SER A 42 21.60 18.00 -18.29
C SER A 42 20.35 18.09 -17.40
N CYS A 43 19.99 19.31 -17.03
CA CYS A 43 18.71 19.63 -16.40
C CYS A 43 17.70 20.00 -17.48
N SER A 44 16.74 19.12 -17.77
CA SER A 44 15.58 19.49 -18.56
C SER A 44 14.61 20.31 -17.68
N PHE A 45 14.84 21.62 -17.60
CA PHE A 45 13.80 22.56 -17.19
C PHE A 45 12.98 22.94 -18.42
N CYS A 46 11.69 22.64 -18.41
CA CYS A 46 10.74 23.16 -19.37
C CYS A 46 10.46 24.63 -18.98
N SER A 47 11.12 25.56 -19.65
CA SER A 47 10.87 27.00 -19.50
C SER A 47 9.74 27.41 -20.44
N SER A 48 8.74 28.06 -19.87
CA SER A 48 7.54 28.62 -20.48
C SER A 48 7.86 29.62 -21.59
N SER A 49 7.25 29.46 -22.78
CA SER A 49 6.41 30.46 -23.47
C SER A 49 6.34 30.22 -24.99
N SER A 50 5.25 29.61 -25.47
CA SER A 50 4.78 29.79 -26.84
C SER A 50 3.33 29.32 -26.96
N SER A 51 2.42 30.30 -26.94
CA SER A 51 1.06 30.30 -27.52
C SER A 51 0.41 28.94 -27.86
N CYS A 52 -0.43 28.42 -26.96
CA CYS A 52 -1.41 27.39 -27.29
C CYS A 52 -2.72 28.06 -27.72
N SER A 53 -2.98 28.07 -29.02
CA SER A 53 -4.28 28.36 -29.61
C SER A 53 -5.35 27.40 -29.05
N SER A 54 -6.50 27.95 -28.66
CA SER A 54 -7.66 27.20 -28.18
C SER A 54 -8.26 26.35 -29.28
N SER A 55 -7.79 25.12 -29.44
CA SER A 55 -8.55 24.06 -30.09
C SER A 55 -9.51 23.46 -29.05
N SER A 56 -10.80 23.46 -29.38
CA SER A 56 -11.83 22.80 -28.60
C SER A 56 -11.52 21.30 -28.51
N LEU A 57 -10.92 20.88 -27.40
CA LEU A 57 -10.75 19.47 -27.09
C LEU A 57 -12.13 18.88 -26.83
N GLY A 58 -12.47 17.89 -27.66
CA GLY A 58 -13.62 17.01 -27.46
C GLY A 58 -13.64 16.44 -26.04
N GLY A 59 -14.85 16.14 -25.59
CA GLY A 59 -15.16 15.77 -24.21
C GLY A 59 -14.12 14.84 -23.59
N ARG A 60 -13.59 15.26 -22.44
CA ARG A 60 -12.85 14.41 -21.50
C ARG A 60 -13.62 13.09 -21.37
N PRO A 61 -13.00 11.91 -21.59
CA PRO A 61 -13.67 10.65 -21.27
C PRO A 61 -14.10 10.76 -19.82
N SER A 62 -15.41 10.67 -19.57
CA SER A 62 -15.92 10.68 -18.21
C SER A 62 -15.25 9.50 -17.51
N THR A 63 -14.36 9.75 -16.56
CA THR A 63 -14.04 8.76 -15.53
C THR A 63 -15.37 8.47 -14.87
N GLN A 64 -15.99 7.34 -15.22
CA GLN A 64 -17.21 6.90 -14.55
C GLN A 64 -16.84 6.62 -13.10
N HIS A 65 -17.20 7.54 -12.22
CA HIS A 65 -17.14 7.34 -10.78
C HIS A 65 -18.31 6.43 -10.38
N HIS A 66 -18.16 5.13 -10.66
CA HIS A 66 -18.92 4.13 -9.92
C HIS A 66 -18.48 4.20 -8.47
N ALA A 67 -19.41 4.03 -7.53
CA ALA A 67 -19.04 3.82 -6.14
C ALA A 67 -18.05 2.64 -6.10
N PRO A 68 -16.93 2.78 -5.36
CA PRO A 68 -15.92 1.73 -5.28
C PRO A 68 -16.56 0.43 -4.78
N PRO A 69 -16.20 -0.74 -5.32
CA PRO A 69 -16.65 -2.00 -4.74
C PRO A 69 -16.15 -2.09 -3.30
N VAL A 70 -17.08 -2.36 -2.38
CA VAL A 70 -16.78 -2.63 -0.97
C VAL A 70 -16.52 -4.12 -0.84
N LEU A 71 -15.34 -4.48 -0.35
CA LEU A 71 -14.92 -5.87 -0.16
C LEU A 71 -14.74 -6.16 1.33
N HIS A 72 -14.96 -7.41 1.71
CA HIS A 72 -14.76 -7.86 3.09
C HIS A 72 -13.77 -9.03 3.11
N ALA A 73 -12.60 -8.82 3.71
CA ALA A 73 -11.59 -9.84 3.92
C ALA A 73 -11.78 -10.52 5.27
N HIS A 74 -11.64 -11.85 5.31
CA HIS A 74 -11.78 -12.66 6.53
C HIS A 74 -10.44 -13.29 6.89
N ASP A 75 -9.67 -12.63 7.75
CA ASP A 75 -8.38 -13.12 8.25
C ASP A 75 -8.65 -14.12 9.39
N THR A 76 -8.42 -15.40 9.13
CA THR A 76 -8.64 -16.49 10.09
C THR A 76 -7.30 -17.07 10.51
N VAL A 77 -6.80 -16.64 11.67
CA VAL A 77 -5.54 -17.13 12.25
C VAL A 77 -5.77 -18.39 13.07
N THR A 78 -6.80 -18.39 13.91
CA THR A 78 -7.18 -19.56 14.72
C THR A 78 -8.35 -20.28 14.06
N PRO A 79 -8.17 -21.54 13.62
CA PRO A 79 -9.24 -22.30 12.97
C PRO A 79 -10.31 -22.72 13.97
N SER A 80 -11.54 -22.89 13.48
CA SER A 80 -12.65 -23.50 14.22
C SER A 80 -13.39 -24.52 13.33
N PRO A 81 -14.28 -25.38 13.87
CA PRO A 81 -15.05 -26.30 13.05
C PRO A 81 -15.78 -25.56 11.92
N GLY A 82 -15.52 -25.96 10.67
CA GLY A 82 -16.10 -25.32 9.48
C GLY A 82 -15.43 -24.00 9.04
N SER A 83 -14.39 -23.53 9.73
CA SER A 83 -13.62 -22.33 9.39
C SER A 83 -12.12 -22.64 9.49
N PRO A 84 -11.50 -23.13 8.41
CA PRO A 84 -10.06 -23.41 8.39
C PRO A 84 -9.25 -22.11 8.49
N ALA A 85 -8.00 -22.22 8.96
CA ALA A 85 -7.10 -21.08 9.00
C ALA A 85 -6.73 -20.64 7.58
N THR A 86 -6.81 -19.34 7.34
CA THR A 86 -6.45 -18.67 6.09
C THR A 86 -5.19 -17.82 6.26
N ALA A 87 -4.80 -17.56 7.51
CA ALA A 87 -3.57 -16.87 7.90
C ALA A 87 -2.70 -17.77 8.79
N VAL A 88 -1.45 -17.99 8.40
CA VAL A 88 -0.54 -18.92 9.08
C VAL A 88 0.76 -18.21 9.46
N LEU A 89 1.16 -18.33 10.72
CA LEU A 89 2.46 -17.85 11.21
C LEU A 89 3.58 -18.71 10.60
N VAL A 90 4.37 -18.13 9.70
CA VAL A 90 5.47 -18.82 9.01
C VAL A 90 6.84 -18.48 9.58
N ALA A 91 6.98 -17.33 10.24
CA ALA A 91 8.18 -16.96 10.95
C ALA A 91 7.81 -16.27 12.26
N LYS A 92 8.32 -16.81 13.37
CA LYS A 92 8.15 -16.24 14.71
C LYS A 92 9.42 -15.54 15.16
N ALA A 93 9.28 -14.34 15.73
CA ALA A 93 10.41 -13.63 16.29
C ALA A 93 11.06 -14.44 17.43
N THR A 94 12.38 -14.66 17.34
CA THR A 94 13.11 -15.47 18.33
C THR A 94 13.64 -14.65 19.51
N LYS A 95 13.91 -13.36 19.29
CA LYS A 95 14.39 -12.40 20.30
C LYS A 95 13.76 -11.03 20.09
N PRO A 96 12.43 -10.90 20.25
CA PRO A 96 11.76 -9.62 20.08
C PRO A 96 12.22 -8.60 21.15
N PRO A 97 12.29 -7.31 20.83
CA PRO A 97 12.57 -6.26 21.81
C PRO A 97 11.54 -6.22 22.94
N ALA A 98 11.99 -5.83 24.14
CA ALA A 98 11.11 -5.60 25.28
C ALA A 98 10.03 -4.55 24.93
N GLY A 99 8.75 -4.89 25.11
CA GLY A 99 7.62 -4.02 24.77
C GLY A 99 6.97 -4.29 23.40
N SER A 100 7.60 -5.08 22.53
CA SER A 100 7.06 -5.46 21.21
C SER A 100 7.25 -6.96 20.95
N PRO A 101 6.56 -7.84 21.70
CA PRO A 101 6.82 -9.28 21.69
C PRO A 101 6.54 -9.98 20.36
N SER A 102 5.77 -9.34 19.47
CA SER A 102 5.46 -9.88 18.14
C SER A 102 6.24 -9.21 17.01
N PHE A 103 7.14 -8.26 17.29
CA PHE A 103 7.92 -7.60 16.24
C PHE A 103 8.73 -8.63 15.42
N GLY A 104 8.48 -8.68 14.11
CA GLY A 104 9.07 -9.64 13.18
C GLY A 104 8.23 -10.90 12.95
N ASP A 105 7.14 -11.12 13.69
CA ASP A 105 6.20 -12.20 13.38
C ASP A 105 5.63 -11.99 11.97
N THR A 106 5.72 -13.02 11.14
CA THR A 106 5.33 -13.00 9.72
C THR A 106 4.27 -14.06 9.45
N TYR A 107 3.18 -13.63 8.82
CA TYR A 107 2.05 -14.47 8.47
C TYR A 107 1.87 -14.49 6.95
N VAL A 108 1.62 -15.68 6.40
CA VAL A 108 1.15 -15.85 5.01
C VAL A 108 -0.38 -15.92 5.03
N ILE A 109 -1.02 -15.26 4.08
CA ILE A 109 -2.48 -15.17 3.98
C ILE A 109 -3.00 -15.66 2.63
N ASP A 110 -4.17 -16.28 2.66
CA ASP A 110 -5.05 -16.57 1.53
C ASP A 110 -6.51 -16.40 1.99
N ASP A 111 -6.89 -15.16 2.26
CA ASP A 111 -8.17 -14.83 2.88
C ASP A 111 -9.29 -14.69 1.84
N PRO A 112 -10.51 -15.18 2.09
CA PRO A 112 -11.62 -14.94 1.19
C PRO A 112 -12.04 -13.47 1.21
N LEU A 113 -12.30 -12.92 0.02
CA LEU A 113 -12.93 -11.62 -0.17
C LEU A 113 -14.41 -11.82 -0.50
N THR A 114 -15.30 -11.14 0.20
CA THR A 114 -16.76 -11.30 0.09
C THR A 114 -17.48 -9.97 -0.09
N GLU A 115 -18.70 -10.01 -0.63
CA GLU A 115 -19.54 -8.80 -0.84
C GLU A 115 -20.05 -8.18 0.47
N GLY A 116 -20.17 -8.99 1.53
CA GLY A 116 -20.68 -8.57 2.83
C GLY A 116 -19.83 -9.10 3.96
N PRO A 117 -20.03 -8.60 5.19
CA PRO A 117 -19.17 -8.94 6.33
C PRO A 117 -19.43 -10.32 6.93
N SER A 118 -20.49 -11.00 6.48
CA SER A 118 -20.78 -12.37 6.89
C SER A 118 -19.90 -13.33 6.09
N ALA A 119 -19.32 -14.33 6.74
CA ALA A 119 -18.60 -15.41 6.05
C ALA A 119 -19.52 -16.21 5.08
N ALA A 120 -20.84 -16.11 5.24
CA ALA A 120 -21.81 -16.71 4.32
C ALA A 120 -22.12 -15.82 3.10
N SER A 121 -21.62 -14.58 3.04
CA SER A 121 -21.79 -13.71 1.88
C SER A 121 -21.07 -14.26 0.65
N PRO A 122 -21.54 -13.93 -0.57
CA PRO A 122 -20.89 -14.40 -1.79
C PRO A 122 -19.41 -14.04 -1.83
N VAL A 123 -18.58 -15.03 -2.17
CA VAL A 123 -17.13 -14.86 -2.36
C VAL A 123 -16.88 -14.25 -3.74
N VAL A 124 -16.10 -13.18 -3.77
CA VAL A 124 -15.76 -12.43 -4.99
C VAL A 124 -14.28 -12.53 -5.37
N GLY A 125 -13.45 -12.99 -4.45
CA GLY A 125 -12.01 -13.10 -4.67
C GLY A 125 -11.26 -13.62 -3.47
N ARG A 126 -9.94 -13.46 -3.50
CA ARG A 126 -8.99 -13.80 -2.43
C ARG A 126 -8.01 -12.66 -2.20
N ALA A 127 -7.60 -12.45 -0.95
CA ALA A 127 -6.44 -11.64 -0.60
C ALA A 127 -5.27 -12.58 -0.31
N GLN A 128 -4.26 -12.58 -1.17
CA GLN A 128 -3.14 -13.53 -1.14
C GLN A 128 -1.84 -12.78 -0.94
N GLY A 129 -1.02 -13.21 0.01
CA GLY A 129 0.25 -12.54 0.29
C GLY A 129 0.75 -12.81 1.69
N PHE A 130 1.26 -11.77 2.35
CA PHE A 130 1.77 -11.85 3.70
C PHE A 130 1.69 -10.51 4.43
N TYR A 131 1.73 -10.57 5.76
CA TYR A 131 1.99 -9.40 6.59
C TYR A 131 3.04 -9.68 7.67
N ILE A 132 3.76 -8.62 8.04
CA ILE A 132 4.81 -8.66 9.06
C ILE A 132 4.48 -7.64 10.14
N VAL A 133 4.59 -8.02 11.41
CA VAL A 133 4.52 -7.05 12.51
C VAL A 133 5.80 -6.18 12.50
N ALA A 134 5.67 -4.94 12.03
CA ALA A 134 6.79 -4.08 11.65
C ALA A 134 7.04 -2.91 12.62
N SER A 135 6.29 -2.80 13.72
CA SER A 135 6.44 -1.75 14.73
C SER A 135 7.24 -2.19 15.95
N LEU A 136 8.19 -1.36 16.37
CA LEU A 136 8.88 -1.43 17.67
C LEU A 136 8.13 -0.72 18.81
N SER A 137 6.91 -0.24 18.55
CA SER A 137 6.05 0.41 19.53
C SER A 137 5.02 -0.55 20.11
N THR A 138 4.32 -0.12 21.16
CA THR A 138 3.13 -0.80 21.68
C THR A 138 1.98 -0.82 20.69
N ASN A 139 1.90 0.17 19.78
CA ASN A 139 0.95 0.15 18.68
C ASN A 139 1.40 -0.89 17.66
N ILE A 140 0.53 -1.88 17.39
CA ILE A 140 0.79 -2.93 16.40
C ILE A 140 0.60 -2.33 15.01
N VAL A 141 1.67 -2.35 14.22
CA VAL A 141 1.66 -1.97 12.81
C VAL A 141 2.10 -3.15 11.98
N LEU A 142 1.29 -3.50 10.98
CA LEU A 142 1.60 -4.50 10.00
C LEU A 142 2.19 -3.85 8.75
N HIS A 143 3.18 -4.49 8.14
CA HIS A 143 3.55 -4.25 6.77
C HIS A 143 2.89 -5.32 5.91
N LEU A 144 1.84 -4.93 5.18
CA LEU A 144 1.02 -5.82 4.35
C LEU A 144 1.51 -5.78 2.90
N SER A 145 1.73 -6.94 2.32
CA SER A 145 1.97 -7.13 0.88
C SER A 145 0.98 -8.17 0.38
N ALA A 146 0.01 -7.77 -0.44
CA ALA A 146 -1.04 -8.67 -0.89
C ALA A 146 -1.55 -8.36 -2.30
N ASP A 147 -1.93 -9.42 -3.00
CA ASP A 147 -2.72 -9.39 -4.22
C ASP A 147 -4.19 -9.64 -3.88
N PHE A 148 -5.06 -8.72 -4.31
CA PHE A 148 -6.51 -8.94 -4.31
C PHE A 148 -6.91 -9.55 -5.65
N VAL A 149 -7.07 -10.87 -5.66
CA VAL A 149 -7.37 -11.69 -6.83
C VAL A 149 -8.88 -11.88 -6.95
N PHE A 150 -9.48 -11.34 -7.99
CA PHE A 150 -10.92 -11.47 -8.22
C PHE A 150 -11.22 -12.76 -8.99
N THR A 151 -12.18 -13.55 -8.50
CA THR A 151 -12.49 -14.89 -9.03
C THR A 151 -13.94 -15.04 -9.51
N SER A 152 -14.73 -13.97 -9.43
CA SER A 152 -16.12 -13.97 -9.89
C SER A 152 -16.55 -12.61 -10.46
N GLY A 153 -17.75 -12.58 -11.05
CA GLY A 153 -18.34 -11.39 -11.63
C GLY A 153 -17.53 -10.82 -12.80
N LYS A 154 -17.70 -9.51 -13.05
CA LYS A 154 -17.05 -8.80 -14.16
C LYS A 154 -15.52 -8.76 -14.06
N HIS A 155 -14.97 -8.92 -12.85
CA HIS A 155 -13.55 -8.79 -12.56
C HIS A 155 -12.78 -10.11 -12.53
N ASN A 156 -13.46 -11.23 -12.80
CA ASN A 156 -12.88 -12.56 -12.73
C ASN A 156 -11.56 -12.67 -13.53
N GLY A 157 -10.51 -13.19 -12.88
CA GLY A 157 -9.18 -13.37 -13.46
C GLY A 157 -8.30 -12.11 -13.44
N SER A 158 -8.80 -10.99 -12.91
CA SER A 158 -8.01 -9.77 -12.70
C SER A 158 -7.52 -9.68 -11.25
N SER A 159 -6.45 -8.94 -11.01
CA SER A 159 -5.96 -8.68 -9.65
C SER A 159 -5.47 -7.24 -9.47
N VAL A 160 -5.39 -6.81 -8.21
CA VAL A 160 -4.79 -5.53 -7.79
C VAL A 160 -3.76 -5.83 -6.70
N VAL A 161 -2.58 -5.23 -6.79
CA VAL A 161 -1.51 -5.41 -5.79
C VAL A 161 -1.45 -4.21 -4.84
N VAL A 162 -1.31 -4.48 -3.55
CA VAL A 162 -1.10 -3.48 -2.50
C VAL A 162 0.16 -3.77 -1.70
N LEU A 163 0.85 -2.71 -1.31
CA LEU A 163 1.94 -2.75 -0.33
C LEU A 163 1.73 -1.59 0.63
N ALA A 164 1.44 -1.91 1.89
CA ALA A 164 0.88 -0.92 2.81
C ALA A 164 1.44 -1.02 4.22
N ARG A 165 1.35 0.12 4.91
CA ARG A 165 1.52 0.21 6.37
C ARG A 165 0.12 0.21 6.99
N ASP A 166 -0.20 -0.84 7.75
CA ASP A 166 -1.49 -1.04 8.41
C ASP A 166 -1.31 -0.91 9.92
N ALA A 167 -1.61 0.27 10.46
CA ALA A 167 -1.68 0.48 11.91
C ALA A 167 -3.08 0.07 12.41
N ILE A 168 -3.19 -1.13 12.96
CA ILE A 168 -4.49 -1.82 13.16
C ILE A 168 -5.44 -1.12 14.15
N LEU A 169 -4.93 -0.18 14.94
CA LEU A 169 -5.70 0.63 15.90
C LEU A 169 -6.28 1.91 15.29
N ASP A 170 -5.81 2.31 14.10
CA ASP A 170 -6.35 3.46 13.39
C ASP A 170 -7.73 3.10 12.80
N ALA A 171 -8.69 4.03 12.91
CA ALA A 171 -10.06 3.79 12.46
C ALA A 171 -10.17 3.51 10.94
N VAL A 172 -9.33 4.18 10.15
CA VAL A 172 -9.23 4.03 8.70
C VAL A 172 -7.76 4.02 8.31
N ARG A 173 -7.37 3.06 7.47
CA ARG A 173 -5.99 2.90 7.00
C ARG A 173 -5.95 2.88 5.49
N GLU A 174 -4.97 3.54 4.91
CA GLU A 174 -4.83 3.60 3.45
C GLU A 174 -3.96 2.45 2.95
N LEU A 175 -4.41 1.77 1.89
CA LEU A 175 -3.70 0.73 1.18
C LEU A 175 -3.32 1.24 -0.21
N PRO A 176 -2.08 1.71 -0.43
CA PRO A 176 -1.65 2.16 -1.74
C PRO A 176 -1.74 1.02 -2.78
N VAL A 177 -2.37 1.31 -3.92
CA VAL A 177 -2.42 0.38 -5.04
C VAL A 177 -1.21 0.60 -5.93
N LEU A 178 -0.37 -0.43 -6.04
CA LEU A 178 0.86 -0.36 -6.83
C LEU A 178 0.65 -0.72 -8.31
N GLY A 179 -0.44 -1.42 -8.63
CA GLY A 179 -0.68 -1.96 -9.95
C GLY A 179 -1.83 -2.95 -9.99
N GLY A 180 -2.01 -3.58 -11.13
CA GLY A 180 -2.96 -4.67 -11.30
C GLY A 180 -2.73 -5.45 -12.59
N THR A 181 -3.50 -6.53 -12.74
CA THR A 181 -3.48 -7.43 -13.89
C THR A 181 -4.86 -7.52 -14.52
N GLY A 182 -4.95 -8.13 -15.71
CA GLY A 182 -6.22 -8.26 -16.42
C GLY A 182 -6.85 -6.90 -16.71
N MET A 183 -8.10 -6.70 -16.30
CA MET A 183 -8.81 -5.43 -16.48
C MET A 183 -8.24 -4.29 -15.63
N PHE A 184 -7.43 -4.59 -14.61
CA PHE A 184 -6.75 -3.61 -13.77
C PHE A 184 -5.29 -3.39 -14.20
N ARG A 185 -4.92 -3.79 -15.43
CA ARG A 185 -3.57 -3.54 -15.95
C ARG A 185 -3.27 -2.04 -15.93
N GLY A 186 -2.17 -1.67 -15.25
CA GLY A 186 -1.79 -0.26 -15.08
C GLY A 186 -2.67 0.52 -14.11
N ALA A 187 -3.46 -0.16 -13.27
CA ALA A 187 -4.25 0.48 -12.23
C ALA A 187 -3.37 1.23 -11.22
N THR A 188 -3.84 2.40 -10.81
CA THR A 188 -3.29 3.20 -9.71
C THR A 188 -4.44 3.63 -8.80
N GLY A 189 -4.17 3.94 -7.54
CA GLY A 189 -5.19 4.36 -6.60
C GLY A 189 -4.88 3.97 -5.17
N TYR A 190 -5.93 3.78 -4.38
CA TYR A 190 -5.82 3.41 -2.98
C TYR A 190 -7.05 2.64 -2.50
N GLY A 191 -6.88 1.83 -1.47
CA GLY A 191 -7.95 1.24 -0.68
C GLY A 191 -8.06 1.90 0.68
N LEU A 192 -9.26 1.95 1.26
CA LEU A 192 -9.47 2.32 2.66
C LEU A 192 -9.88 1.09 3.46
N LEU A 193 -9.04 0.69 4.40
CA LEU A 193 -9.18 -0.50 5.23
C LEU A 193 -9.73 -0.14 6.62
N LYS A 194 -10.83 -0.78 7.02
CA LYS A 194 -11.50 -0.60 8.33
C LYS A 194 -11.69 -1.94 9.01
N THR A 195 -11.42 -1.99 10.32
CA THR A 195 -11.63 -3.21 11.09
C THR A 195 -13.08 -3.26 11.50
N GLN A 196 -13.86 -4.19 10.96
CA GLN A 196 -15.25 -4.37 11.38
C GLN A 196 -15.32 -5.18 12.66
N THR A 197 -14.61 -6.30 12.71
CA THR A 197 -14.49 -7.12 13.91
C THR A 197 -13.06 -7.61 14.06
N ILE A 198 -12.62 -7.72 15.32
CA ILE A 198 -11.36 -8.37 15.67
C ILE A 198 -11.55 -9.10 16.99
N ASN A 199 -11.22 -10.37 17.02
CA ASN A 199 -11.12 -11.14 18.25
C ASN A 199 -9.66 -11.21 18.65
N ILE A 200 -9.28 -10.45 19.69
CA ILE A 200 -7.89 -10.35 20.14
C ILE A 200 -7.30 -11.68 20.62
N THR A 201 -8.14 -12.62 21.08
CA THR A 201 -7.70 -13.92 21.60
C THR A 201 -7.39 -14.87 20.46
N THR A 202 -8.28 -14.98 19.47
CA THR A 202 -8.09 -15.84 18.30
C THR A 202 -7.27 -15.19 17.21
N LYS A 203 -7.10 -13.85 17.27
CA LYS A 203 -6.55 -12.98 16.23
C LYS A 203 -7.36 -12.98 14.92
N ASN A 204 -8.57 -13.54 14.91
CA ASN A 204 -9.41 -13.53 13.71
C ASN A 204 -10.01 -12.14 13.51
N ALA A 205 -10.09 -11.68 12.26
CA ALA A 205 -10.61 -10.36 11.93
C ALA A 205 -11.47 -10.38 10.65
N VAL A 206 -12.44 -9.47 10.62
CA VAL A 206 -13.17 -9.11 9.40
C VAL A 206 -12.84 -7.66 9.06
N LEU A 207 -12.29 -7.45 7.88
CA LEU A 207 -11.81 -6.16 7.40
C LEU A 207 -12.64 -5.70 6.21
N GLN A 208 -13.13 -4.47 6.25
CA GLN A 208 -13.77 -3.82 5.11
C GLN A 208 -12.74 -3.04 4.31
N ILE A 209 -12.82 -3.14 2.98
CA ILE A 209 -11.94 -2.47 2.04
C ILE A 209 -12.79 -1.70 1.02
N ASP A 210 -12.66 -0.38 1.01
CA ASP A 210 -13.26 0.48 -0.01
C ASP A 210 -12.19 0.79 -1.08
N MET A 211 -12.28 0.24 -2.30
CA MET A 211 -11.22 0.32 -3.33
C MET A 211 -11.44 1.40 -4.39
N TYR A 212 -10.60 2.43 -4.42
CA TYR A 212 -10.64 3.54 -5.39
C TYR A 212 -9.57 3.35 -6.47
N LEU A 213 -9.97 2.85 -7.64
CA LEU A 213 -9.05 2.49 -8.72
C LEU A 213 -9.20 3.42 -9.93
N THR A 214 -8.06 3.83 -10.50
CA THR A 214 -7.95 4.49 -11.80
C THR A 214 -7.13 3.60 -12.73
N VAL A 215 -7.75 3.14 -13.82
CA VAL A 215 -7.09 2.36 -14.87
C VAL A 215 -6.85 3.28 -16.06
N LYS A 216 -5.60 3.40 -16.50
CA LYS A 216 -5.30 4.14 -17.73
C LYS A 216 -5.60 3.24 -18.94
N PRO A 217 -6.29 3.76 -19.97
CA PRO A 217 -6.56 3.03 -21.20
C PRO A 217 -5.28 2.70 -21.98
#